data_AF-A0A653RH41-F1
#
_entry.id   AF-A0A653RH41-F1
#
_cell.length_a   1.000
_cell.length_b   1.000
_cell.length_c   1.000
_cell.angle_alpha   90.00
_cell.angle_beta   90.00
_cell.angle_gamma   90.00
#
_symmetry.space_group_name_H-M   'P 1'
#
loop_
_entity.id
_entity.type
_entity.pdbx_description
1 polymer ?
#
loop_
_entity_poly.entity_id
_entity_poly.type
_entity_poly.pdbx_seq_one_letter_code
_entity_poly.pdbx_strand_id
1 'polypeptide(L)'
;MSTGARFVSVSKAAEIVSTAERQKVDRSTLSRYVTRYASEFKPRREGRETLIDVDALLEHRQINIRVERGSDEPYKAAVKVSSHKERRGEVQLRLDEIELEREEEKRALERGEVVPVADVVKAAEAAIAAFSAALDKGESDAVDDIARRTRSEARYIRPGLRELKRSTLAAFRRSLEDVLPPEVGPSAT
;
A
#
# COMPACT_ATOMS: atom_id res chain seq x y z
N MET A 1 -31.12 50.48 3.56
CA MET A 1 -30.41 51.49 2.74
C MET A 1 -29.49 50.73 1.81
N SER A 2 -29.58 50.99 0.51
CA SER A 2 -28.91 50.22 -0.55
C SER A 2 -27.39 50.47 -0.54
N THR A 3 -26.63 49.65 0.20
CA THR A 3 -25.18 49.57 0.06
C THR A 3 -24.88 48.82 -1.24
N GLY A 4 -24.58 49.56 -2.30
CA GLY A 4 -24.15 48.98 -3.57
C GLY A 4 -22.82 48.27 -3.36
N ALA A 5 -22.82 46.94 -3.50
CA ALA A 5 -21.64 46.09 -3.35
C ALA A 5 -20.44 46.69 -4.11
N ARG A 6 -19.46 47.20 -3.36
CA ARG A 6 -18.30 47.89 -3.93
C ARG A 6 -17.21 46.85 -4.19
N PHE A 7 -17.31 46.18 -5.32
CA PHE A 7 -16.29 45.25 -5.77
C PHE A 7 -14.99 45.99 -6.13
N VAL A 8 -13.90 45.70 -5.41
CA VAL A 8 -12.58 46.26 -5.71
C VAL A 8 -11.51 45.16 -5.72
N SER A 9 -10.38 45.43 -6.38
CA SER A 9 -9.24 44.51 -6.39
C SER A 9 -8.63 44.35 -5.00
N VAL A 10 -8.03 43.18 -4.73
CA VAL A 10 -7.40 42.85 -3.43
C VAL A 10 -6.44 43.93 -2.92
N SER A 11 -5.66 44.55 -3.81
CA SER A 11 -4.73 45.61 -3.44
C SER A 11 -5.45 46.85 -2.93
N LYS A 12 -6.52 47.26 -3.60
CA LYS A 12 -7.33 48.42 -3.23
C LYS A 12 -8.18 48.16 -1.99
N ALA A 13 -8.65 46.92 -1.82
CA ALA A 13 -9.32 46.49 -0.60
C ALA A 13 -8.38 46.57 0.61
N ALA A 14 -7.09 46.20 0.46
CA ALA A 14 -6.11 46.28 1.54
C ALA A 14 -5.86 47.73 2.00
N GLU A 15 -5.80 48.68 1.08
CA GLU A 15 -5.69 50.11 1.42
C GLU A 15 -6.92 50.61 2.18
N ILE A 16 -8.12 50.36 1.65
CA ILE A 16 -9.38 50.82 2.24
C ILE A 16 -9.56 50.24 3.65
N VAL A 17 -9.30 48.94 3.79
CA VAL A 17 -9.43 48.27 5.08
C VAL A 17 -8.36 48.73 6.06
N SER A 18 -7.14 49.00 5.59
CA SER A 18 -6.09 49.58 6.46
C SER A 18 -6.47 50.95 7.01
N THR A 19 -7.10 51.79 6.19
CA THR A 19 -7.62 53.10 6.61
C THR A 19 -8.81 52.96 7.56
N ALA A 20 -9.74 52.05 7.27
CA ALA A 20 -10.95 51.85 8.07
C ALA A 20 -10.65 51.26 9.47
N GLU A 21 -9.71 50.33 9.56
CA GLU A 21 -9.34 49.66 10.82
C GLU A 21 -8.22 50.38 11.59
N ARG A 22 -7.61 51.42 10.99
CA ARG A 22 -6.42 52.11 11.50
C ARG A 22 -5.23 51.16 11.78
N GLN A 23 -5.16 50.05 11.06
CA GLN A 23 -4.12 49.04 11.18
C GLN A 23 -3.53 48.80 9.79
N LYS A 24 -2.20 48.66 9.69
CA LYS A 24 -1.57 48.35 8.40
C LYS A 24 -1.87 46.89 8.04
N VAL A 25 -2.65 46.68 6.97
CA VAL A 25 -2.98 45.36 6.43
C VAL A 25 -2.32 45.20 5.07
N ASP A 26 -1.38 44.26 4.99
CA ASP A 26 -0.69 43.97 3.74
C ASP A 26 -1.56 43.15 2.78
N ARG A 27 -1.35 43.33 1.47
CA ARG A 27 -2.06 42.62 0.39
C ARG A 27 -2.04 41.09 0.56
N SER A 28 -0.90 40.54 0.98
CA SER A 28 -0.72 39.10 1.18
C SER A 28 -1.58 38.57 2.34
N THR A 29 -1.68 39.33 3.42
CA THR A 29 -2.53 39.03 4.59
C THR A 29 -4.00 39.03 4.18
N LEU A 30 -4.44 40.04 3.42
CA LEU A 30 -5.81 40.11 2.95
C LEU A 30 -6.16 38.99 1.97
N SER A 31 -5.24 38.66 1.05
CA SER A 31 -5.41 37.55 0.10
C SER A 31 -5.60 36.20 0.81
N ARG A 32 -4.80 35.93 1.86
CA ARG A 32 -4.93 34.73 2.68
C ARG A 32 -6.26 34.71 3.44
N TYR A 33 -6.66 35.84 4.03
CA TYR A 33 -7.92 35.96 4.75
C TYR A 33 -9.11 35.67 3.83
N VAL A 34 -9.14 36.27 2.64
CA VAL A 34 -10.20 36.06 1.64
C VAL A 34 -10.23 34.62 1.14
N THR A 35 -9.06 33.99 0.96
CA THR A 35 -8.99 32.57 0.57
C THR A 35 -9.54 31.67 1.67
N ARG A 36 -9.25 31.96 2.95
CA ARG A 36 -9.72 31.17 4.10
C ARG A 36 -11.25 31.23 4.26
N TYR A 37 -11.83 32.39 4.00
CA TYR A 37 -13.27 32.65 4.13
C TYR A 37 -13.95 32.82 2.76
N ALA A 38 -13.43 32.16 1.72
CA ALA A 38 -13.88 32.35 0.33
C ALA A 38 -15.37 31.97 0.13
N SER A 39 -15.88 31.04 0.93
CA SER A 39 -17.29 30.64 0.95
C SER A 39 -18.26 31.75 1.34
N GLU A 40 -17.79 32.72 2.13
CA GLU A 40 -18.63 33.78 2.70
C GLU A 40 -18.66 35.02 1.81
N PHE A 41 -17.52 35.36 1.20
CA PHE A 41 -17.37 36.57 0.39
C PHE A 41 -17.66 36.37 -1.10
N LYS A 42 -17.77 35.12 -1.57
CA LYS A 42 -17.98 34.77 -2.99
C LYS A 42 -17.11 35.62 -3.93
N PRO A 43 -15.78 35.58 -3.78
CA PRO A 43 -14.87 36.44 -4.55
C PRO A 43 -15.08 36.23 -6.06
N ARG A 44 -15.23 37.32 -6.80
CA ARG A 44 -15.39 37.27 -8.26
C ARG A 44 -14.03 37.36 -8.91
N ARG A 45 -13.75 36.47 -9.87
CA ARG A 45 -12.51 36.52 -10.64
C ARG A 45 -12.79 37.22 -11.97
N GLU A 46 -12.18 38.38 -12.17
CA GLU A 46 -12.23 39.11 -13.44
C GLU A 46 -10.81 39.09 -14.04
N GLY A 47 -10.59 38.19 -14.99
CA GLY A 47 -9.28 37.96 -15.59
C GLY A 47 -8.21 37.49 -14.58
N ARG A 48 -7.17 38.32 -14.39
CA ARG A 48 -6.06 38.06 -13.46
C ARG A 48 -6.31 38.60 -12.05
N GLU A 49 -7.38 39.35 -11.84
CA GLU A 49 -7.66 39.99 -10.56
C GLU A 49 -8.83 39.33 -9.84
N THR A 50 -8.76 39.34 -8.51
CA THR A 50 -9.86 38.91 -7.63
C THR A 50 -10.53 40.16 -7.09
N LEU A 51 -11.81 40.30 -7.40
CA LEU A 51 -12.67 41.35 -6.92
C LEU A 51 -13.41 40.88 -5.67
N ILE A 52 -13.36 41.71 -4.64
CA ILE A 52 -13.94 41.44 -3.33
C ILE A 52 -14.89 42.57 -3.00
N ASP A 53 -16.03 42.22 -2.42
CA ASP A 53 -16.95 43.19 -1.83
C ASP A 53 -16.35 43.75 -0.53
N VAL A 54 -16.01 45.04 -0.54
CA VAL A 54 -15.33 45.71 0.57
C VAL A 54 -16.23 45.83 1.80
N ASP A 55 -17.52 46.05 1.60
CA ASP A 55 -18.45 46.30 2.70
C ASP A 55 -18.68 45.01 3.49
N ALA A 56 -18.91 43.90 2.79
CA ALA A 56 -18.98 42.57 3.39
C ALA A 56 -17.67 42.20 4.12
N LEU A 57 -16.51 42.53 3.53
CA LEU A 57 -15.20 42.27 4.12
C LEU A 57 -15.01 43.01 5.44
N LEU A 58 -15.41 44.29 5.52
CA LEU A 58 -15.32 45.08 6.74
C LEU A 58 -16.25 44.55 7.84
N GLU A 59 -17.49 44.19 7.50
CA GLU A 59 -18.44 43.62 8.46
C GLU A 59 -17.93 42.31 9.05
N HIS A 60 -17.48 41.39 8.19
CA HIS A 60 -16.98 40.09 8.65
C HIS A 60 -15.68 40.24 9.46
N ARG A 61 -14.80 41.16 9.08
CA ARG A 61 -13.58 41.45 9.87
C ARG A 61 -13.91 42.12 11.20
N GLN A 62 -14.91 42.99 11.29
CA GLN A 62 -15.32 43.56 12.58
C GLN A 62 -15.86 42.49 13.55
N ILE A 63 -16.60 41.50 13.03
CA ILE A 63 -17.12 40.38 13.81
C ILE A 63 -15.96 39.49 14.29
N ASN A 64 -15.07 39.07 13.39
CA ASN A 64 -13.99 38.13 13.73
C ASN A 64 -12.84 38.77 14.53
N ILE A 65 -12.46 40.02 14.24
CA ILE A 65 -11.37 40.69 14.97
C ILE A 65 -11.80 41.03 16.40
N ARG A 66 -13.10 41.26 16.66
CA ARG A 66 -13.59 41.40 18.05
C ARG A 66 -13.50 40.11 18.86
N VAL A 67 -13.60 38.95 18.22
CA VAL A 67 -13.40 37.65 18.86
C VAL A 67 -11.92 37.40 19.19
N GLU A 68 -11.00 37.93 18.37
CA GLU A 68 -9.54 37.80 18.59
C GLU A 68 -8.90 38.94 19.42
N ARG A 69 -9.61 40.06 19.67
CA ARG A 69 -9.10 41.23 20.44
C ARG A 69 -8.92 40.99 21.95
N GLY A 70 -8.97 39.74 22.42
CA GLY A 70 -8.69 39.35 23.79
C GLY A 70 -7.24 38.98 24.10
N SER A 71 -6.32 39.01 23.12
CA SER A 71 -4.91 38.64 23.38
C SER A 71 -3.93 39.56 22.67
N ASP A 72 -3.17 40.33 23.47
CA ASP A 72 -2.02 41.15 23.03
C ASP A 72 -0.74 40.31 22.74
N GLU A 73 -0.89 39.02 22.47
CA GLU A 73 0.24 38.18 22.06
C GLU A 73 0.28 38.02 20.53
N PRO A 74 1.44 38.26 19.88
CA PRO A 74 1.56 38.05 18.45
C PRO A 74 1.32 36.57 18.12
N TYR A 75 0.34 36.31 17.27
CA TYR A 75 -0.02 34.99 16.76
C TYR A 75 1.21 34.29 16.16
N LYS A 76 1.81 33.38 16.94
CA LYS A 76 2.76 32.40 16.44
C LYS A 76 1.93 31.27 15.84
N ALA A 77 1.85 31.21 14.51
CA ALA A 77 1.36 30.03 13.84
C ALA A 77 2.10 28.81 14.39
N ALA A 78 1.38 27.87 15.01
CA ALA A 78 1.93 26.58 15.39
C ALA A 78 2.36 25.89 14.10
N VAL A 79 3.62 26.08 13.72
CA VAL A 79 4.27 25.26 12.71
C VAL A 79 4.19 23.85 13.30
N LYS A 80 3.38 22.97 12.68
CA LYS A 80 3.44 21.53 12.92
C LYS A 80 4.81 21.05 12.45
N VAL A 81 5.85 21.36 13.21
CA VAL A 81 7.13 20.67 13.11
C VAL A 81 6.84 19.34 13.79
N SER A 82 6.39 18.34 13.01
CA SER A 82 6.46 16.95 13.48
C SER A 82 7.89 16.76 13.91
N SER A 83 8.14 16.72 15.21
CA SER A 83 9.51 16.88 15.69
C SER A 83 10.29 15.69 15.13
N HIS A 84 11.54 15.89 14.74
CA HIS A 84 12.36 14.79 14.22
C HIS A 84 12.45 13.61 15.20
N LYS A 85 12.13 13.87 16.49
CA LYS A 85 11.97 12.92 17.58
C LYS A 85 10.67 12.10 17.49
N GLU A 86 9.55 12.70 17.08
CA GLU A 86 8.29 11.97 16.83
C GLU A 86 8.42 11.02 15.63
N ARG A 87 9.01 11.48 14.52
CA ARG A 87 9.28 10.59 13.37
C ARG A 87 10.26 9.46 13.72
N ARG A 88 11.28 9.73 14.55
CA ARG A 88 12.20 8.68 15.04
C ARG A 88 11.49 7.69 15.95
N GLY A 89 10.57 8.15 16.81
CA GLY A 89 9.74 7.27 17.63
C GLY A 89 8.83 6.37 16.80
N GLU A 90 8.18 6.89 15.76
CA GLU A 90 7.35 6.11 14.85
C GLU A 90 8.16 5.06 14.07
N VAL A 91 9.34 5.43 13.59
CA VAL A 91 10.25 4.48 12.92
C VAL A 91 10.74 3.40 13.88
N GLN A 92 11.06 3.76 15.14
CA GLN A 92 11.48 2.79 16.14
C GLN A 92 10.36 1.80 16.47
N LEU A 93 9.13 2.29 16.69
CA LEU A 93 7.98 1.42 16.95
C LEU A 93 7.72 0.44 15.80
N ARG A 94 7.87 0.87 14.54
CA ARG A 94 7.77 -0.03 13.37
C ARG A 94 8.89 -1.06 13.33
N LEU A 95 10.12 -0.68 13.69
CA LEU A 95 11.24 -1.62 13.73
C LEU A 95 11.03 -2.68 14.83
N ASP A 96 10.59 -2.24 16.01
CA ASP A 96 10.28 -3.12 17.13
C ASP A 96 9.13 -4.08 16.78
N GLU A 97 8.10 -3.61 16.05
CA GLU A 97 6.98 -4.44 15.56
C GLU A 97 7.44 -5.51 14.57
N ILE A 98 8.29 -5.15 13.59
CA ILE A 98 8.88 -6.10 12.64
C ILE A 98 9.77 -7.13 13.35
N GLU A 99 10.51 -6.71 14.38
CA GLU A 99 11.36 -7.61 15.15
C GLU A 99 10.52 -8.63 15.94
N LEU A 100 9.42 -8.17 16.53
CA LEU A 100 8.47 -9.01 17.26
C LEU A 100 7.80 -10.03 16.32
N GLU A 101 7.38 -9.60 15.12
CA GLU A 101 6.83 -10.49 14.09
C GLU A 101 7.83 -11.58 13.67
N ARG A 102 9.10 -11.22 13.46
CA ARG A 102 10.17 -12.20 13.15
C ARG A 102 10.41 -13.19 14.28
N GLU A 103 10.33 -12.74 15.53
CA GLU A 103 10.44 -13.64 16.68
C GLU A 103 9.26 -14.61 16.76
N GLU A 104 8.05 -14.14 16.46
CA GLU A 104 6.85 -14.98 16.40
C GLU A 104 6.94 -16.02 15.29
N GLU A 105 7.35 -15.64 14.08
CA GLU A 105 7.62 -16.57 12.97
C GLU A 105 8.67 -17.62 13.36
N LYS A 106 9.76 -17.20 14.03
CA LYS A 106 10.80 -18.12 14.49
C LYS A 106 10.26 -19.10 15.53
N ARG A 107 9.48 -18.64 16.50
CA ARG A 107 8.83 -19.52 17.50
C ARG A 107 7.85 -20.48 16.82
N ALA A 108 7.10 -20.02 15.82
CA ALA A 108 6.19 -20.86 15.06
C ALA A 108 6.94 -21.92 14.24
N LEU A 109 8.10 -21.58 13.69
CA LEU A 109 8.99 -22.53 13.00
C LEU A 109 9.59 -23.56 13.97
N GLU A 110 10.02 -23.12 15.15
CA GLU A 110 10.53 -24.01 16.22
C GLU A 110 9.45 -24.97 16.75
N ARG A 111 8.19 -24.51 16.82
CA ARG A 111 7.04 -25.36 17.16
C ARG A 111 6.55 -26.24 16.00
N GLY A 112 7.05 -26.02 14.79
CA GLY A 112 6.63 -26.74 13.58
C GLY A 112 5.25 -26.35 13.06
N GLU A 113 4.73 -25.18 13.45
CA GLU A 113 3.45 -24.63 13.00
C GLU A 113 3.54 -24.06 11.59
N VAL A 114 4.75 -23.68 11.15
CA VAL A 114 5.06 -23.19 9.79
C VAL A 114 6.26 -23.93 9.23
N VAL A 115 6.18 -24.27 7.94
CA VAL A 115 7.26 -24.92 7.19
C VAL A 115 7.68 -24.00 6.05
N PRO A 116 8.98 -23.71 5.88
CA PRO A 116 9.45 -22.94 4.75
C PRO A 116 9.06 -23.59 3.43
N VAL A 117 8.56 -22.79 2.48
CA VAL A 117 8.18 -23.28 1.14
C VAL A 117 9.35 -23.99 0.46
N ALA A 118 10.58 -23.48 0.63
CA ALA A 118 11.78 -24.10 0.09
C ALA A 118 11.99 -25.54 0.58
N ASP A 119 11.68 -25.82 1.86
CA ASP A 119 11.79 -27.17 2.43
C ASP A 119 10.71 -28.09 1.88
N VAL A 120 9.48 -27.58 1.69
CA VAL A 120 8.40 -28.33 1.05
C VAL A 120 8.76 -28.70 -0.39
N VAL A 121 9.29 -27.75 -1.17
CA VAL A 121 9.74 -28.00 -2.55
C VAL A 121 10.84 -29.06 -2.57
N LYS A 122 11.85 -28.92 -1.71
CA LYS A 122 12.95 -29.90 -1.60
C LYS A 122 12.46 -31.29 -1.20
N ALA A 123 11.51 -31.37 -0.26
CA ALA A 123 10.90 -32.63 0.15
C ALA A 123 10.09 -33.27 -0.99
N ALA A 124 9.36 -32.46 -1.77
CA ALA A 124 8.62 -32.93 -2.94
C ALA A 124 9.54 -33.47 -4.03
N GLU A 125 10.63 -32.75 -4.36
CA GLU A 125 11.64 -33.21 -5.31
C GLU A 125 12.29 -34.53 -4.85
N ALA A 126 12.65 -34.62 -3.56
CA ALA A 126 13.20 -35.84 -2.98
C ALA A 126 12.21 -37.01 -3.03
N ALA A 127 10.92 -36.77 -2.80
CA ALA A 127 9.88 -37.79 -2.89
C ALA A 127 9.71 -38.30 -4.33
N ILE A 128 9.70 -37.40 -5.32
CA ILE A 128 9.60 -37.77 -6.75
C ILE A 128 10.84 -38.57 -7.19
N ALA A 129 12.03 -38.18 -6.73
CA ALA A 129 13.26 -38.92 -7.00
C ALA A 129 13.22 -40.32 -6.37
N ALA A 130 12.82 -40.44 -5.11
CA ALA A 130 12.68 -41.71 -4.41
C ALA A 130 11.65 -42.62 -5.08
N PHE A 131 10.51 -42.07 -5.51
CA PHE A 131 9.48 -42.81 -6.25
C PHE A 131 10.00 -43.32 -7.61
N SER A 132 10.73 -42.47 -8.35
CA SER A 132 11.32 -42.85 -9.62
C SER A 132 12.33 -43.99 -9.46
N ALA A 133 13.17 -43.93 -8.43
CA ALA A 133 14.11 -44.98 -8.09
C ALA A 133 13.42 -46.30 -7.68
N ALA A 134 12.32 -46.21 -6.92
CA ALA A 134 11.51 -47.37 -6.58
C ALA A 134 10.88 -48.02 -7.83
N LEU A 135 10.43 -47.23 -8.80
CA LEU A 135 9.94 -47.72 -10.08
C LEU A 135 11.04 -48.39 -10.93
N ASP A 136 12.27 -47.87 -10.94
CA ASP A 136 13.41 -48.51 -11.63
C ASP A 136 13.73 -49.89 -11.06
N LYS A 137 13.68 -50.00 -9.72
CA LYS A 137 13.84 -51.29 -9.05
C LYS A 137 12.71 -52.25 -9.39
N GLY A 138 11.46 -51.76 -9.31
CA GLY A 138 10.28 -52.55 -9.68
C GLY A 138 10.27 -53.00 -11.14
N GLU A 139 10.73 -52.17 -12.08
CA GLU A 139 10.92 -52.55 -13.48
C GLU A 139 11.89 -53.73 -13.60
N SER A 140 13.04 -53.65 -12.92
CA SER A 140 14.05 -54.71 -12.96
C SER A 140 13.51 -56.04 -12.42
N ASP A 141 12.83 -56.00 -11.26
CA ASP A 141 12.22 -57.18 -10.65
C ASP A 141 11.10 -57.78 -11.53
N ALA A 142 10.29 -56.92 -12.16
CA ALA A 142 9.21 -57.33 -13.06
C ALA A 142 9.74 -57.94 -14.36
N VAL A 143 10.82 -57.40 -14.94
CA VAL A 143 11.48 -57.98 -16.12
C VAL A 143 11.92 -59.41 -15.81
N ASP A 144 12.57 -59.64 -14.66
CA ASP A 144 13.08 -60.95 -14.28
C ASP A 144 11.93 -61.94 -14.02
N ASP A 145 10.88 -61.51 -13.34
CA ASP A 145 9.69 -62.35 -13.08
C ASP A 145 8.95 -62.71 -14.38
N ILE A 146 8.71 -61.73 -15.27
CA ILE A 146 8.04 -61.98 -16.56
C ILE A 146 8.91 -62.88 -17.43
N ALA A 147 10.21 -62.63 -17.54
CA ALA A 147 11.12 -63.46 -18.33
C ALA A 147 11.12 -64.91 -17.85
N ARG A 148 11.12 -65.15 -16.53
CA ARG A 148 11.00 -66.49 -15.95
C ARG A 148 9.67 -67.15 -16.31
N ARG A 149 8.55 -66.43 -16.19
CA ARG A 149 7.20 -66.98 -16.43
C ARG A 149 6.93 -67.27 -17.90
N THR A 150 7.33 -66.38 -18.79
CA THR A 150 7.03 -66.48 -20.23
C THR A 150 8.15 -67.16 -21.02
N ARG A 151 9.25 -67.55 -20.35
CA ARG A 151 10.49 -68.06 -20.99
C ARG A 151 11.02 -67.16 -22.10
N SER A 152 10.67 -65.88 -22.05
CA SER A 152 11.10 -64.87 -23.01
C SER A 152 12.37 -64.19 -22.50
N GLU A 153 13.21 -63.72 -23.41
CA GLU A 153 14.38 -62.97 -23.01
C GLU A 153 14.02 -61.57 -22.50
N ALA A 154 14.70 -61.13 -21.44
CA ALA A 154 14.53 -59.81 -20.82
C ALA A 154 14.62 -58.64 -21.83
N ARG A 155 15.40 -58.80 -22.91
CA ARG A 155 15.57 -57.77 -23.96
C ARG A 155 14.28 -57.43 -24.69
N TYR A 156 13.32 -58.35 -24.78
CA TYR A 156 12.04 -58.13 -25.44
C TYR A 156 10.99 -57.50 -24.51
N ILE A 157 11.15 -57.64 -23.20
CA ILE A 157 10.20 -57.16 -22.18
C ILE A 157 10.56 -55.74 -21.73
N ARG A 158 11.85 -55.43 -21.57
CA ARG A 158 12.36 -54.12 -21.12
C ARG A 158 11.77 -52.93 -21.88
N PRO A 159 11.68 -52.92 -23.23
CA PRO A 159 11.14 -51.76 -23.95
C PRO A 159 9.70 -51.44 -23.57
N GLY A 160 8.85 -52.46 -23.43
CA GLY A 160 7.44 -52.27 -23.07
C GLY A 160 7.26 -51.74 -21.65
N LEU A 161 8.03 -52.26 -20.68
CA LEU A 161 7.97 -51.77 -19.30
C LEU A 161 8.55 -50.36 -19.14
N ARG A 162 9.59 -50.00 -19.90
CA ARG A 162 10.10 -48.62 -19.93
C ARG A 162 9.06 -47.64 -20.46
N GLU A 163 8.33 -48.03 -21.49
CA GLU A 163 7.27 -47.20 -22.05
C GLU A 163 6.10 -47.04 -21.06
N LEU A 164 5.71 -48.14 -20.41
CA LEU A 164 4.71 -48.11 -19.33
C LEU A 164 5.14 -47.17 -18.19
N LYS A 165 6.40 -47.24 -17.75
CA LYS A 165 6.95 -46.35 -16.72
C LYS A 165 6.84 -44.88 -17.13
N ARG A 166 7.24 -44.55 -18.36
CA ARG A 166 7.15 -43.18 -18.90
C ARG A 166 5.72 -42.67 -18.95
N SER A 167 4.81 -43.49 -19.47
CA SER A 167 3.38 -43.16 -19.54
C SER A 167 2.78 -42.93 -18.15
N THR A 168 3.11 -43.79 -17.19
CA THR A 168 2.64 -43.68 -15.80
C THR A 168 3.13 -42.41 -15.14
N LEU A 169 4.42 -42.06 -15.29
CA LEU A 169 4.97 -40.80 -14.75
C LEU A 169 4.33 -39.57 -15.40
N ALA A 170 4.03 -39.62 -16.70
CA ALA A 170 3.33 -38.53 -17.39
C ALA A 170 1.90 -38.36 -16.89
N ALA A 171 1.17 -39.47 -16.70
CA ALA A 171 -0.19 -39.45 -16.14
C ALA A 171 -0.19 -38.92 -14.69
N PHE A 172 0.78 -39.33 -13.87
CA PHE A 172 0.94 -38.85 -12.49
C PHE A 172 1.20 -37.34 -12.43
N ARG A 173 2.03 -36.79 -13.32
CA ARG A 173 2.25 -35.34 -13.40
C ARG A 173 0.97 -34.58 -13.71
N ARG A 174 0.19 -35.04 -14.70
CA ARG A 174 -1.10 -34.42 -15.05
C ARG A 174 -2.08 -34.47 -13.89
N SER A 175 -2.17 -35.59 -13.18
CA SER A 175 -3.05 -35.68 -12.01
C SER A 175 -2.64 -34.75 -10.87
N LEU A 176 -1.34 -34.46 -10.73
CA LEU A 176 -0.87 -33.47 -9.75
C LEU A 176 -1.29 -32.06 -10.16
N GLU A 177 -1.20 -31.73 -11.45
CA GLU A 177 -1.67 -30.45 -12.00
C GLU A 177 -3.18 -30.24 -11.79
N ASP A 178 -3.99 -31.30 -11.94
CA ASP A 178 -5.45 -31.24 -11.71
C ASP A 178 -5.85 -31.04 -10.24
N VAL A 179 -4.99 -31.42 -9.29
CA VAL A 179 -5.24 -31.30 -7.85
C VAL A 179 -4.72 -29.97 -7.29
N LEU A 180 -3.83 -29.28 -8.02
CA LEU A 180 -3.33 -27.99 -7.60
C LEU A 180 -4.47 -26.95 -7.60
N PRO A 181 -4.64 -26.17 -6.53
CA PRO A 181 -5.59 -25.08 -6.54
C PRO A 181 -5.24 -24.11 -7.68
N PRO A 182 -6.24 -23.46 -8.31
CA PRO A 182 -5.96 -22.43 -9.32
C PRO A 182 -5.02 -21.41 -8.69
N GLU A 183 -3.99 -20.99 -9.43
CA GLU A 183 -3.00 -20.05 -8.92
C GLU A 183 -3.71 -18.88 -8.23
N VAL A 184 -3.49 -18.76 -6.92
CA VAL A 184 -3.81 -17.52 -6.21
C VAL A 184 -2.80 -16.52 -6.74
N GLY A 185 -3.21 -15.82 -7.79
CA GLY A 185 -2.41 -14.75 -8.40
C GLY A 185 -1.93 -13.79 -7.31
N PRO A 186 -0.79 -13.10 -7.54
CA PRO A 186 -0.18 -12.25 -6.53
C PRO A 186 -1.25 -11.32 -5.96
N SER A 187 -1.49 -11.43 -4.65
CA SER A 187 -2.39 -10.55 -3.93
C SER A 187 -1.90 -9.12 -4.19
N ALA A 188 -2.67 -8.39 -4.98
CA ALA A 188 -2.39 -7.00 -5.30
C ALA A 188 -2.48 -6.21 -4.00
N THR A 189 -1.33 -5.79 -3.50
CA THR A 189 -1.16 -4.76 -2.47
C THR A 189 -0.07 -3.81 -2.93
#